data_AF-A0A0J7K5R3-F1
#
_entry.id   AF-A0A0J7K5R3-F1
#
_cell.length_a   1.000
_cell.length_b   1.000
_cell.length_c   1.000
_cell.angle_alpha   90.00
_cell.angle_beta   90.00
_cell.angle_gamma   90.00
#
_symmetry.space_group_name_H-M   'P 1'
#
loop_
_entity.id
_entity.type
_entity.pdbx_description
1 polymer ?
#
loop_
_entity_poly.entity_id
_entity_poly.type
_entity_poly.pdbx_seq_one_letter_code
_entity_poly.pdbx_strand_id
1 'polypeptide(L)'
;MRFKAFNARYRLIAPFKQLRRAEEQAVEDTKLILQNAQQLKSKFGASTSWALGKRHIFLSEGIRQQLENLRAETRKKAATVIQSTWRGWRVRKRWPLRRTTLGVTSGIGQKKPQQPPTGTNTGNVQRNVTAGAGTGTGARPRPQPIAGTPPPDPSEKCADQKMIQQTCTLFGLDLERPPPVPPSRSYTVTGNTKLGYPQTRIMKMPFPEKGEGEVVLLKGETVLVVGASPRRGHLLVEHNNATLHVPYQFMELKPCNINV
;
A
#
# COMPACT_ATOMS: atom_id res chain seq x y z
N MET A 1 -16.61 17.75 21.52
CA MET A 1 -16.71 17.47 20.07
C MET A 1 -18.13 17.81 19.58
N ARG A 2 -18.33 18.34 18.37
CA ARG A 2 -19.69 18.59 17.82
C ARG A 2 -20.45 17.28 17.59
N PHE A 3 -21.77 17.26 17.78
CA PHE A 3 -22.60 16.05 17.56
C PHE A 3 -22.42 15.45 16.16
N LYS A 4 -22.46 16.30 15.12
CA LYS A 4 -22.23 15.87 13.73
C LYS A 4 -20.88 15.17 13.53
N ALA A 5 -19.82 15.72 14.11
CA ALA A 5 -18.49 15.12 14.06
C ALA A 5 -18.41 13.82 14.86
N PHE A 6 -19.04 13.77 16.04
CA PHE A 6 -19.14 12.56 16.87
C PHE A 6 -19.82 11.42 16.12
N ASN A 7 -21.03 11.67 15.59
CA ASN A 7 -21.81 10.65 14.89
C ASN A 7 -21.08 10.16 13.64
N ALA A 8 -20.53 11.06 12.83
CA ALA A 8 -19.75 10.68 11.64
C ALA A 8 -18.54 9.80 12.01
N ARG A 9 -17.88 10.10 13.12
CA ARG A 9 -16.75 9.33 13.63
C ARG A 9 -17.22 7.96 14.11
N TYR A 10 -18.14 7.90 15.07
CA TYR A 10 -18.43 6.66 15.80
C TYR A 10 -19.65 5.88 15.29
N ARG A 11 -20.24 6.25 14.14
CA ARG A 11 -21.41 5.56 13.54
C ARG A 11 -21.30 4.03 13.42
N LEU A 12 -20.09 3.50 13.32
CA LEU A 12 -19.84 2.08 13.14
C LEU A 12 -19.91 1.26 14.46
N ILE A 13 -20.03 1.95 15.60
CA ILE A 13 -20.18 1.32 16.91
C ILE A 13 -21.65 0.97 17.19
N ALA A 14 -22.60 1.71 16.60
CA ALA A 14 -24.02 1.41 16.70
C ALA A 14 -24.55 0.65 15.47
N PRO A 15 -25.60 -0.17 15.61
CA PRO A 15 -26.21 -0.88 14.49
C PRO A 15 -26.69 0.08 13.39
N PHE A 16 -26.33 -0.21 12.13
CA PHE A 16 -26.61 0.65 10.98
C PHE A 16 -28.09 1.00 10.82
N LYS A 17 -29.00 0.07 11.18
CA LYS A 17 -30.45 0.20 11.06
C LYS A 17 -31.08 1.12 12.11
N GLN A 18 -30.38 1.40 13.20
CA GLN A 18 -30.90 2.19 14.33
C GLN A 18 -30.46 3.66 14.29
N LEU A 19 -29.45 3.99 13.46
CA LEU A 19 -29.00 5.37 13.28
C LEU A 19 -29.83 6.08 12.21
N ARG A 20 -30.51 7.16 12.59
CA ARG A 20 -31.39 7.93 11.69
C ARG A 20 -30.63 8.85 10.74
N ARG A 21 -29.43 9.33 11.11
CA ARG A 21 -28.52 10.15 10.27
C ARG A 21 -29.09 11.48 9.77
N ALA A 22 -30.21 11.92 10.32
CA ALA A 22 -30.73 13.27 10.13
C ALA A 22 -30.04 14.23 11.11
N GLU A 23 -29.79 15.47 10.69
CA GLU A 23 -29.13 16.49 11.52
C GLU A 23 -29.95 16.83 12.78
N GLU A 24 -31.29 16.82 12.66
CA GLU A 24 -32.24 17.08 13.75
C GLU A 24 -32.19 16.01 14.86
N GLN A 25 -31.77 14.79 14.53
CA GLN A 25 -31.72 13.66 15.46
C GLN A 25 -30.30 13.38 15.98
N ALA A 26 -29.35 14.27 15.75
CA ALA A 26 -27.94 14.03 16.03
C ALA A 26 -27.65 13.72 17.52
N VAL A 27 -28.45 14.27 18.44
CA VAL A 27 -28.32 14.02 19.89
C VAL A 27 -28.72 12.59 20.25
N GLU A 28 -29.81 12.06 19.69
CA GLU A 28 -30.24 10.68 19.98
C GLU A 28 -29.30 9.66 19.35
N ASP A 29 -28.82 9.90 18.13
CA ASP A 29 -27.77 9.08 17.51
C ASP A 29 -26.51 9.05 18.39
N THR A 30 -26.13 10.19 18.99
CA THR A 30 -25.01 10.27 19.94
C THR A 30 -25.25 9.41 21.18
N LYS A 31 -26.43 9.51 21.81
CA LYS A 31 -26.79 8.69 22.98
C LYS A 31 -26.78 7.20 22.65
N LEU A 32 -27.34 6.81 21.51
CA LEU A 32 -27.38 5.42 21.06
C LEU A 32 -25.97 4.84 20.87
N ILE A 33 -25.06 5.61 20.26
CA ILE A 33 -23.66 5.19 20.10
C ILE A 33 -23.00 4.98 21.47
N LEU A 34 -23.21 5.89 22.43
CA LEU A 34 -22.63 5.78 23.77
C LEU A 34 -23.19 4.57 24.52
N GLN A 35 -24.50 4.33 24.44
CA GLN A 35 -25.14 3.18 25.07
C GLN A 35 -24.58 1.86 24.52
N ASN A 36 -24.45 1.74 23.20
CA ASN A 36 -23.82 0.58 22.57
C ASN A 36 -22.36 0.43 23.00
N ALA A 37 -21.60 1.53 23.06
CA ALA A 37 -20.22 1.49 23.52
C ALA A 37 -20.08 1.05 24.98
N GLN A 38 -21.01 1.43 25.85
CA GLN A 38 -21.05 1.02 27.26
C GLN A 38 -21.45 -0.45 27.43
N GLN A 39 -22.36 -0.97 26.61
CA GLN A 39 -22.74 -2.38 26.62
C GLN A 39 -21.60 -3.29 26.15
N LEU A 40 -20.79 -2.83 25.19
CA LEU A 40 -19.59 -3.52 24.69
C LEU A 40 -18.38 -3.41 25.64
N LYS A 41 -18.59 -3.05 26.92
CA LYS A 41 -17.52 -2.79 27.89
C LYS A 41 -16.53 -3.97 27.98
N SER A 42 -15.32 -3.71 27.51
CA SER A 42 -14.11 -4.35 28.01
C SER A 42 -13.64 -3.59 29.25
N LYS A 43 -13.06 -4.28 30.22
CA LYS A 43 -12.65 -3.76 31.54
C LYS A 43 -11.69 -2.57 31.40
N PHE A 44 -12.21 -1.35 31.32
CA PHE A 44 -11.42 -0.12 31.36
C PHE A 44 -11.48 0.48 32.77
N GLY A 45 -10.31 0.63 33.40
CA GLY A 45 -10.19 1.18 34.76
C GLY A 45 -10.27 2.70 34.85
N ALA A 46 -10.52 3.39 33.74
CA ALA A 46 -10.59 4.85 33.67
C ALA A 46 -12.03 5.37 33.78
N SER A 47 -12.19 6.63 34.19
CA SER A 47 -13.51 7.29 34.25
C SER A 47 -14.15 7.35 32.87
N THR A 48 -15.39 6.87 32.75
CA THR A 48 -16.17 6.79 31.50
C THR A 48 -17.32 7.81 31.45
N SER A 49 -17.17 8.94 32.16
CA SER A 49 -18.19 10.00 32.20
C SER A 49 -18.29 10.78 30.89
N TRP A 50 -19.50 11.25 30.59
CA TRP A 50 -19.79 12.11 29.45
C TRP A 50 -20.95 13.05 29.78
N ALA A 51 -21.01 14.18 29.08
CA ALA A 51 -22.07 15.17 29.24
C ALA A 51 -22.47 15.76 27.88
N LEU A 52 -23.76 16.08 27.73
CA LEU A 52 -24.30 16.72 26.53
C LEU A 52 -24.39 18.23 26.76
N GLY A 53 -23.89 19.00 25.81
CA GLY A 53 -24.14 20.44 25.71
C GLY A 53 -25.07 20.76 24.53
N LYS A 54 -25.33 22.05 24.29
CA LYS A 54 -26.29 22.51 23.26
C LYS A 54 -25.97 22.04 21.83
N ARG A 55 -24.68 21.98 21.45
CA ARG A 55 -24.21 21.56 20.11
C ARG A 55 -23.05 20.56 20.15
N HIS A 56 -22.61 20.19 21.34
CA HIS A 56 -21.38 19.46 21.56
C HIS A 56 -21.60 18.38 22.60
N ILE A 57 -20.83 17.30 22.47
CA ILE A 57 -20.63 16.29 23.51
C ILE A 57 -19.27 16.52 24.18
N PHE A 58 -19.27 16.43 25.51
CA PHE A 58 -18.09 16.40 26.35
C PHE A 58 -17.85 14.97 26.81
N LEU A 59 -16.62 14.50 26.60
CA LEU A 59 -16.21 13.13 26.87
C LEU A 59 -15.03 13.17 27.82
N SER A 60 -15.05 12.37 28.88
CA SER A 60 -13.84 12.07 29.63
C SER A 60 -12.79 11.43 28.70
N GLU A 61 -11.53 11.45 29.13
CA GLU A 61 -10.47 10.78 28.37
C GLU A 61 -10.70 9.26 28.29
N GLY A 62 -11.18 8.63 29.38
CA GLY A 62 -11.45 7.20 29.41
C GLY A 62 -12.50 6.73 28.39
N ILE A 63 -13.65 7.41 28.30
CA ILE A 63 -14.67 7.05 27.30
C ILE A 63 -14.19 7.34 25.87
N ARG A 64 -13.37 8.37 25.67
CA ARG A 64 -12.77 8.68 24.37
C ARG A 64 -11.85 7.57 23.89
N GLN A 65 -10.95 7.09 24.74
CA GLN A 65 -10.08 5.96 24.44
C GLN A 65 -10.87 4.68 24.16
N GLN A 66 -11.89 4.40 24.96
CA GLN A 66 -12.79 3.26 24.74
C GLN A 66 -13.47 3.33 23.36
N LEU A 67 -14.01 4.49 22.98
CA LEU A 67 -14.65 4.70 21.68
C LEU A 67 -13.67 4.54 20.52
N GLU A 68 -12.43 5.04 20.65
CA GLU A 68 -11.40 4.83 19.63
C GLU A 68 -10.98 3.37 19.50
N ASN A 69 -10.83 2.66 20.62
CA ASN A 69 -10.47 1.24 20.62
C ASN A 69 -11.56 0.39 19.98
N LEU A 70 -12.83 0.59 20.37
CA LEU A 70 -13.97 -0.08 19.72
C LEU A 70 -14.03 0.23 18.22
N ARG A 71 -13.78 1.49 17.84
CA ARG A 71 -13.77 1.89 16.44
C ARG A 71 -12.65 1.17 15.66
N ALA A 72 -11.45 1.09 16.23
CA ALA A 72 -10.30 0.44 15.62
C ALA A 72 -10.54 -1.07 15.45
N GLU A 73 -11.03 -1.74 16.50
CA GLU A 73 -11.35 -3.17 16.48
C GLU A 73 -12.45 -3.51 15.48
N THR A 74 -13.54 -2.75 15.43
CA THR A 74 -14.60 -2.99 14.44
C THR A 74 -14.09 -2.83 13.01
N ARG A 75 -13.24 -1.84 12.73
CA ARG A 75 -12.62 -1.67 11.42
C ARG A 75 -11.66 -2.80 11.07
N LYS A 76 -10.86 -3.24 12.04
CA LYS A 76 -9.94 -4.37 11.89
C LYS A 76 -10.70 -5.65 11.56
N LYS A 77 -11.77 -5.97 12.29
CA LYS A 77 -12.64 -7.13 12.02
C LYS A 77 -13.22 -7.08 10.61
N ALA A 78 -13.78 -5.94 10.20
CA ALA A 78 -14.31 -5.77 8.86
C ALA A 78 -13.22 -5.93 7.77
N ALA A 79 -12.04 -5.34 7.99
CA ALA A 79 -10.90 -5.49 7.08
C ALA A 79 -10.46 -6.96 6.96
N THR A 80 -10.40 -7.69 8.07
CA THR A 80 -10.06 -9.12 8.07
C THR A 80 -11.06 -9.94 7.26
N VAL A 81 -12.37 -9.68 7.38
CA VAL A 81 -13.41 -10.35 6.57
C VAL A 81 -13.22 -10.05 5.08
N ILE A 82 -13.07 -8.78 4.71
CA ILE A 82 -12.86 -8.39 3.32
C ILE A 82 -11.60 -9.05 2.76
N GLN A 83 -10.50 -9.02 3.52
CA GLN A 83 -9.22 -9.60 3.12
C GLN A 83 -9.30 -11.11 2.99
N SER A 84 -9.93 -11.83 3.93
CA SER A 84 -10.04 -13.30 3.87
C SER A 84 -10.93 -13.73 2.71
N THR A 85 -12.06 -13.04 2.49
CA THR A 85 -12.94 -13.28 1.33
C THR A 85 -12.20 -13.03 0.02
N TRP A 86 -11.47 -11.92 -0.11
CA TRP A 86 -10.71 -11.61 -1.31
C TRP A 86 -9.57 -12.60 -1.57
N ARG A 87 -8.81 -12.97 -0.53
CA ARG A 87 -7.74 -13.97 -0.62
C ARG A 87 -8.32 -15.30 -1.11
N GLY A 88 -9.43 -15.75 -0.53
CA GLY A 88 -10.12 -16.97 -0.95
C GLY A 88 -10.64 -16.91 -2.40
N TRP A 89 -11.28 -15.81 -2.79
CA TRP A 89 -11.74 -15.60 -4.16
C TRP A 89 -10.58 -15.57 -5.16
N ARG A 90 -9.50 -14.84 -4.85
CA ARG A 90 -8.31 -14.73 -5.71
C ARG A 90 -7.66 -16.08 -5.93
N VAL A 91 -7.56 -16.89 -4.87
CA VAL A 91 -7.10 -18.27 -4.94
C VAL A 91 -8.03 -19.03 -5.89
N ARG A 92 -9.34 -19.14 -5.61
CA ARG A 92 -10.32 -19.89 -6.44
C ARG A 92 -10.34 -19.46 -7.90
N LYS A 93 -10.17 -18.17 -8.20
CA LYS A 93 -10.10 -17.66 -9.57
C LYS A 93 -8.82 -18.12 -10.30
N ARG A 94 -7.72 -18.34 -9.58
CA ARG A 94 -6.46 -18.90 -10.12
C ARG A 94 -6.43 -20.43 -10.13
N TRP A 95 -7.35 -21.13 -9.45
CA TRP A 95 -7.40 -22.61 -9.44
C TRP A 95 -7.62 -23.23 -10.82
N PRO A 96 -8.49 -22.72 -11.71
CA PRO A 96 -8.62 -23.24 -13.07
C PRO A 96 -7.33 -23.12 -13.89
N LEU A 97 -6.54 -22.05 -13.68
CA LEU A 97 -5.23 -21.87 -14.31
C LEU A 97 -4.15 -22.80 -13.74
N ARG A 98 -4.28 -23.24 -12.48
CA ARG A 98 -3.31 -24.16 -11.85
C ARG A 98 -3.61 -25.64 -12.11
N ARG A 99 -4.87 -26.03 -12.36
CA ARG A 99 -5.20 -27.41 -12.78
C ARG A 99 -4.75 -27.73 -14.20
N THR A 100 -4.55 -26.72 -15.05
CA THR A 100 -3.98 -26.91 -16.39
C THR A 100 -2.46 -27.08 -16.36
N THR A 101 -1.77 -26.60 -15.32
CA THR A 101 -0.31 -26.77 -15.15
C THR A 101 0.07 -27.95 -14.26
N LEU A 102 -0.75 -28.29 -13.27
CA LEU A 102 -0.63 -29.54 -12.51
C LEU A 102 -1.46 -30.60 -13.22
N GLY A 103 -0.86 -31.25 -14.22
CA GLY A 103 -1.39 -32.48 -14.79
C GLY A 103 -1.57 -33.50 -13.67
N VAL A 104 -2.80 -33.60 -13.16
CA VAL A 104 -3.22 -34.78 -12.41
C VAL A 104 -3.31 -35.89 -13.45
N THR A 105 -2.18 -36.55 -13.66
CA THR A 105 -2.10 -37.92 -14.16
C THR A 105 -2.60 -38.83 -13.04
N SER A 106 -3.91 -38.80 -12.79
CA SER A 106 -4.59 -40.01 -12.31
C SER A 106 -4.96 -40.77 -13.56
N GLY A 107 -4.15 -41.78 -13.88
CA GLY A 107 -4.40 -42.67 -14.99
C GLY A 107 -5.78 -43.31 -14.88
N ILE A 108 -6.47 -43.40 -16.01
CA ILE A 108 -6.95 -44.63 -16.65
C ILE A 108 -7.54 -44.20 -18.00
N GLY A 109 -7.03 -44.76 -19.10
CA GLY A 109 -7.75 -44.80 -20.38
C GLY A 109 -7.25 -43.88 -21.52
N GLN A 110 -6.22 -44.34 -22.24
CA GLN A 110 -6.27 -44.56 -23.70
C GLN A 110 -7.06 -43.56 -24.58
N LYS A 111 -6.34 -42.72 -25.36
CA LYS A 111 -6.25 -42.74 -26.85
C LYS A 111 -5.84 -41.36 -27.43
N LYS A 112 -4.79 -41.38 -28.27
CA LYS A 112 -4.55 -40.41 -29.37
C LYS A 112 -5.74 -40.47 -30.36
N PRO A 113 -6.07 -39.44 -31.19
CA PRO A 113 -5.10 -38.82 -32.11
C PRO A 113 -5.31 -37.33 -32.47
N GLN A 114 -4.30 -36.79 -33.19
CA GLN A 114 -4.35 -35.79 -34.28
C GLN A 114 -4.79 -34.32 -34.06
N GLN A 115 -3.82 -33.43 -34.31
CA GLN A 115 -3.92 -32.12 -35.00
C GLN A 115 -4.39 -32.29 -36.47
N PRO A 116 -4.68 -31.24 -37.31
CA PRO A 116 -4.67 -29.75 -37.15
C PRO A 116 -5.91 -29.07 -37.88
N PRO A 117 -5.91 -27.84 -38.48
CA PRO A 117 -5.38 -26.49 -38.14
C PRO A 117 -6.44 -25.35 -38.21
N THR A 118 -5.99 -24.10 -38.00
CA THR A 118 -6.53 -22.78 -38.46
C THR A 118 -7.69 -22.09 -37.74
N GLY A 119 -7.51 -20.77 -37.48
CA GLY A 119 -8.53 -19.76 -37.81
C GLY A 119 -9.20 -18.96 -36.68
N THR A 120 -8.83 -17.67 -36.61
CA THR A 120 -9.69 -16.49 -36.39
C THR A 120 -10.31 -16.16 -35.01
N ASN A 121 -9.86 -14.98 -34.52
CA ASN A 121 -10.63 -13.79 -34.14
C ASN A 121 -11.38 -13.64 -32.80
N THR A 122 -10.97 -12.53 -32.14
CA THR A 122 -11.79 -11.47 -31.50
C THR A 122 -12.42 -11.68 -30.14
N GLY A 123 -12.14 -10.71 -29.25
CA GLY A 123 -12.88 -10.49 -28.01
C GLY A 123 -12.19 -9.61 -26.96
N ASN A 124 -11.46 -8.56 -27.36
CA ASN A 124 -10.85 -7.62 -26.40
C ASN A 124 -11.89 -6.58 -25.96
N VAL A 125 -12.38 -6.69 -24.73
CA VAL A 125 -13.30 -5.72 -24.12
C VAL A 125 -12.47 -4.55 -23.57
N GLN A 126 -12.29 -3.51 -24.39
CA GLN A 126 -11.82 -2.20 -23.94
C GLN A 126 -12.91 -1.51 -23.12
N ARG A 127 -12.65 -1.28 -21.83
CA ARG A 127 -13.40 -0.29 -21.04
C ARG A 127 -12.66 1.04 -21.10
N ASN A 128 -13.22 1.98 -21.86
CA ASN A 128 -12.85 3.39 -21.81
C ASN A 128 -13.29 3.97 -20.46
N VAL A 129 -12.35 4.60 -19.75
CA VAL A 129 -12.67 5.55 -18.69
C VAL A 129 -12.17 6.91 -19.17
N THR A 130 -13.13 7.76 -19.48
CA THR A 130 -12.98 9.16 -19.87
C THR A 130 -12.31 9.92 -18.73
N ALA A 131 -11.10 10.44 -18.96
CA ALA A 131 -10.44 11.37 -18.06
C ALA A 131 -10.95 12.78 -18.35
N GLY A 132 -11.68 13.35 -17.39
CA GLY A 132 -12.00 14.78 -17.37
C GLY A 132 -10.72 15.58 -17.15
N ALA A 133 -10.48 16.52 -18.05
CA ALA A 133 -9.44 17.53 -17.94
C ALA A 133 -9.64 18.39 -16.69
N GLY A 134 -8.55 18.65 -15.98
CA GLY A 134 -8.52 19.44 -14.75
C GLY A 134 -7.09 19.69 -14.33
N THR A 135 -6.47 20.65 -15.03
CA THR A 135 -5.16 21.26 -14.81
C THR A 135 -4.84 21.58 -13.34
N GLY A 136 -3.61 21.27 -12.91
CA GLY A 136 -3.11 21.63 -11.59
C GLY A 136 -1.69 21.16 -11.32
N THR A 137 -0.72 21.77 -12.01
CA THR A 137 0.72 21.68 -11.73
C THR A 137 1.03 22.15 -10.32
N GLY A 138 1.24 21.22 -9.39
CA GLY A 138 1.57 21.49 -7.98
C GLY A 138 3.02 21.13 -7.63
N ALA A 139 4.01 21.65 -8.37
CA ALA A 139 5.39 21.66 -7.88
C ALA A 139 5.52 22.79 -6.86
N ARG A 140 5.47 22.48 -5.56
CA ARG A 140 5.85 23.45 -4.53
C ARG A 140 7.31 23.85 -4.77
N PRO A 141 7.65 25.15 -4.89
CA PRO A 141 9.04 25.56 -4.99
C PRO A 141 9.77 25.16 -3.71
N ARG A 142 10.99 24.66 -3.88
CA ARG A 142 11.94 24.42 -2.78
C ARG A 142 12.06 25.74 -1.99
N PRO A 143 12.09 25.70 -0.64
CA PRO A 143 12.38 26.89 0.15
C PRO A 143 13.67 27.53 -0.35
N GLN A 144 13.58 28.80 -0.74
CA GLN A 144 14.76 29.61 -1.05
C GLN A 144 15.61 29.72 0.23
N PRO A 145 16.94 29.71 0.14
CA PRO A 145 17.79 30.07 1.26
C PRO A 145 17.35 31.43 1.82
N ILE A 146 17.24 31.54 3.13
CA ILE A 146 16.88 32.82 3.78
C ILE A 146 17.98 33.81 3.44
N ALA A 147 17.64 34.89 2.74
CA ALA A 147 18.57 35.99 2.48
C ALA A 147 19.05 36.52 3.85
N GLY A 148 20.36 36.43 4.11
CA GLY A 148 20.97 36.90 5.36
C GLY A 148 21.67 35.83 6.21
N THR A 149 21.71 34.56 5.80
CA THR A 149 22.72 33.64 6.34
C THR A 149 24.03 33.88 5.58
N PRO A 150 25.05 34.54 6.17
CA PRO A 150 26.35 34.65 5.52
C PRO A 150 26.90 33.24 5.24
N PRO A 151 27.55 33.02 4.08
CA PRO A 151 28.27 31.78 3.85
C PRO A 151 29.28 31.59 4.98
N PRO A 152 29.39 30.40 5.59
CA PRO A 152 30.32 30.17 6.68
C PRO A 152 31.74 30.48 6.20
N ASP A 153 32.45 31.32 6.95
CA ASP A 153 33.80 31.73 6.64
C ASP A 153 34.71 30.48 6.56
N PRO A 154 35.54 30.32 5.52
CA PRO A 154 36.37 29.12 5.36
C PRO A 154 37.41 28.94 6.49
N SER A 155 37.65 29.96 7.31
CA SER A 155 38.49 29.87 8.51
C SER A 155 37.75 29.43 9.77
N GLU A 156 36.41 29.49 9.79
CA GLU A 156 35.62 28.86 10.84
C GLU A 156 35.60 27.36 10.57
N LYS A 157 36.55 26.65 11.20
CA LYS A 157 36.51 25.19 11.27
C LYS A 157 35.09 24.78 11.65
N CYS A 158 34.43 24.08 10.72
CA CYS A 158 33.16 23.36 10.87
C CYS A 158 32.96 22.98 12.34
N ALA A 159 31.87 23.46 12.96
CA ALA A 159 31.48 23.33 14.38
C ALA A 159 32.42 22.47 15.24
N ASP A 160 32.98 23.03 16.31
CA ASP A 160 33.88 22.34 17.25
C ASP A 160 33.38 20.91 17.54
N GLN A 161 34.28 19.91 17.47
CA GLN A 161 33.96 18.49 17.62
C GLN A 161 33.12 18.23 18.89
N LYS A 162 33.40 18.99 19.96
CA LYS A 162 32.65 18.97 21.22
C LYS A 162 31.22 19.50 21.07
N MET A 163 31.01 20.59 20.33
CA MET A 163 29.67 21.10 20.01
C MET A 163 28.88 20.11 19.16
N ILE A 164 29.51 19.45 18.18
CA ILE A 164 28.86 18.40 17.38
C ILE A 164 28.42 17.26 18.31
N GLN A 165 29.30 16.79 19.18
CA GLN A 165 28.99 15.67 20.08
C GLN A 165 27.90 16.02 21.10
N GLN A 166 27.95 17.21 21.70
CA GLN A 166 26.91 17.71 22.61
C GLN A 166 25.55 17.83 21.90
N THR A 167 25.54 18.36 20.67
CA THR A 167 24.33 18.49 19.87
C THR A 167 23.76 17.11 19.52
N CYS A 168 24.61 16.17 19.08
CA CYS A 168 24.22 14.80 18.80
C CYS A 168 23.64 14.11 20.04
N THR A 169 24.28 14.24 21.20
CA THR A 169 23.73 13.72 22.47
C THR A 169 22.38 14.36 22.81
N LEU A 170 22.25 15.68 22.66
CA LEU A 170 21.01 16.42 22.95
C LEU A 170 19.84 15.96 22.08
N PHE A 171 20.08 15.71 20.79
CA PHE A 171 19.07 15.26 19.83
C PHE A 171 18.97 13.74 19.70
N GLY A 172 19.73 12.97 20.49
CA GLY A 172 19.78 11.51 20.41
C GLY A 172 20.28 10.98 19.05
N LEU A 173 21.11 11.77 18.36
CA LEU A 173 21.75 11.38 17.11
C LEU A 173 23.04 10.62 17.42
N ASP A 174 23.16 9.43 16.85
CA ASP A 174 24.39 8.64 16.92
C ASP A 174 25.32 9.05 15.76
N LEU A 175 26.55 9.46 16.09
CA LEU A 175 27.56 9.86 15.10
C LEU A 175 28.20 8.67 14.39
N GLU A 176 28.22 7.51 15.04
CA GLU A 176 28.90 6.31 14.55
C GLU A 176 27.97 5.42 13.72
N ARG A 177 26.65 5.56 13.92
CA ARG A 177 25.66 4.75 13.22
C ARG A 177 24.95 5.57 12.15
N PRO A 178 25.17 5.29 10.85
CA PRO A 178 24.42 5.95 9.80
C PRO A 178 22.92 5.66 9.96
N PRO A 179 22.05 6.60 9.54
CA PRO A 179 20.62 6.42 9.65
C PRO A 179 20.17 5.18 8.87
N PRO A 180 19.12 4.48 9.33
CA PRO A 180 18.60 3.32 8.63
C PRO A 180 18.15 3.69 7.22
N VAL A 181 18.52 2.85 6.24
CA VAL A 181 18.13 3.06 4.85
C VAL A 181 16.60 2.95 4.74
N PRO A 182 15.93 3.87 4.02
CA PRO A 182 14.50 3.80 3.82
C PRO A 182 14.06 2.47 3.19
N PRO A 183 12.86 1.96 3.53
CA PRO A 183 12.31 0.79 2.86
C PRO A 183 12.22 0.96 1.34
N SER A 184 12.34 -0.16 0.62
CA SER A 184 12.16 -0.19 -0.82
C SER A 184 10.80 0.39 -1.22
N ARG A 185 10.82 1.31 -2.18
CA ARG A 185 9.61 1.99 -2.67
C ARG A 185 8.72 1.01 -3.45
N SER A 186 7.40 1.15 -3.31
CA SER A 186 6.39 0.31 -4.01
C SER A 186 6.18 0.67 -5.49
N TYR A 187 7.15 1.35 -6.10
CA TYR A 187 7.08 1.87 -7.45
C TYR A 187 8.48 2.08 -8.05
N THR A 188 8.53 2.12 -9.37
CA THR A 188 9.71 2.56 -10.14
C THR A 188 9.52 4.02 -10.52
N VAL A 189 10.60 4.79 -10.60
CA VAL A 189 10.60 6.13 -11.18
C VAL A 189 11.35 6.08 -12.51
N THR A 190 10.76 6.66 -13.55
CA THR A 190 11.37 6.74 -14.88
C THR A 190 11.09 8.11 -15.45
N GLY A 191 12.15 8.89 -15.65
CA GLY A 191 12.03 10.34 -15.84
C GLY A 191 11.28 10.97 -14.65
N ASN A 192 10.23 11.72 -14.95
CA ASN A 192 9.37 12.38 -13.96
C ASN A 192 8.13 11.55 -13.57
N THR A 193 8.01 10.33 -14.10
CA THR A 193 6.81 9.51 -13.93
C THR A 193 7.05 8.37 -12.94
N LYS A 194 6.07 8.19 -12.04
CA LYS A 194 6.00 7.08 -11.10
C LYS A 194 5.21 5.93 -11.71
N LEU A 195 5.86 4.77 -11.86
CA LEU A 195 5.26 3.55 -12.37
C LEU A 195 5.02 2.57 -11.22
N GLY A 196 3.76 2.22 -10.96
CA GLY A 196 3.40 1.15 -10.01
C GLY A 196 3.78 -0.24 -10.54
N TYR A 197 3.69 -1.26 -9.69
CA TYR A 197 3.75 -2.66 -10.13
C TYR A 197 2.34 -3.24 -10.34
N PRO A 198 2.15 -4.24 -11.23
CA PRO A 198 3.18 -4.91 -12.04
C PRO A 198 3.63 -4.08 -13.26
N GLN A 199 4.86 -4.30 -13.72
CA GLN A 199 5.49 -3.60 -14.85
C GLN A 199 6.01 -4.61 -15.88
N THR A 200 5.84 -4.30 -17.16
CA THR A 200 6.46 -5.06 -18.24
C THR A 200 7.86 -4.50 -18.52
N ARG A 201 8.86 -5.37 -18.52
CA ARG A 201 10.26 -5.02 -18.80
C ARG A 201 10.85 -5.98 -19.82
N ILE A 202 11.93 -5.54 -20.47
CA ILE A 202 12.70 -6.34 -21.43
C ILE A 202 14.03 -6.69 -20.77
N MET A 203 14.42 -7.97 -20.83
CA MET A 203 15.72 -8.44 -20.38
C MET A 203 16.82 -7.94 -21.32
N LYS A 204 17.81 -7.22 -20.79
CA LYS A 204 18.99 -6.74 -21.53
C LYS A 204 20.07 -7.82 -21.68
N MET A 205 20.11 -8.77 -20.75
CA MET A 205 21.11 -9.83 -20.65
C MET A 205 20.43 -11.11 -20.15
N PRO A 206 20.98 -12.30 -20.47
CA PRO A 206 20.43 -13.53 -19.94
C PRO A 206 20.64 -13.61 -18.42
N PHE A 207 19.73 -14.29 -17.72
CA PHE A 207 19.79 -14.48 -16.28
C PHE A 207 19.20 -15.84 -15.89
N PRO A 208 19.87 -16.64 -15.03
CA PRO A 208 21.19 -16.41 -14.45
C PRO A 208 22.32 -16.63 -15.47
N GLU A 209 23.45 -15.92 -15.32
CA GLU A 209 24.59 -15.94 -16.27
C GLU A 209 25.20 -17.33 -16.50
N LYS A 210 25.15 -18.22 -15.50
CA LYS A 210 25.78 -19.54 -15.56
C LYS A 210 24.88 -20.65 -16.11
N GLY A 211 23.62 -20.37 -16.42
CA GLY A 211 22.66 -21.39 -16.85
C GLY A 211 22.31 -22.46 -15.78
N GLU A 212 22.85 -22.37 -14.56
CA GLU A 212 22.62 -23.30 -13.45
C GLU A 212 21.27 -23.11 -12.75
N GLY A 213 20.32 -22.37 -13.36
CA GLY A 213 18.99 -22.14 -12.82
C GLY A 213 17.93 -22.97 -13.55
N GLU A 214 16.95 -23.50 -12.82
CA GLU A 214 15.78 -24.19 -13.38
C GLU A 214 14.98 -23.32 -14.37
N VAL A 215 15.06 -21.98 -14.21
CA VAL A 215 14.44 -21.00 -15.10
C VAL A 215 15.50 -20.03 -15.61
N VAL A 216 15.68 -20.01 -16.93
CA VAL A 216 16.58 -19.08 -17.64
C VAL A 216 15.75 -18.04 -18.36
N LEU A 217 16.07 -16.77 -18.13
CA LEU A 217 15.57 -15.62 -18.86
C LEU A 217 16.58 -15.25 -19.93
N LEU A 218 16.15 -15.09 -21.17
CA LEU A 218 17.02 -14.76 -22.29
C LEU A 218 17.05 -13.25 -22.56
N LYS A 219 18.14 -12.77 -23.17
CA LYS A 219 18.20 -11.39 -23.67
C LYS A 219 17.08 -11.13 -24.68
N GLY A 220 16.43 -9.98 -24.57
CA GLY A 220 15.27 -9.57 -25.38
C GLY A 220 13.93 -10.08 -24.86
N GLU A 221 13.93 -10.99 -23.88
CA GLU A 221 12.69 -11.56 -23.35
C GLU A 221 11.88 -10.53 -22.57
N THR A 222 10.56 -10.52 -22.80
CA THR A 222 9.64 -9.65 -22.07
C THR A 222 9.18 -10.35 -20.80
N VAL A 223 9.42 -9.71 -19.66
CA VAL A 223 9.13 -10.28 -18.34
C VAL A 223 8.26 -9.37 -17.50
N LEU A 224 7.50 -9.96 -16.58
CA LEU A 224 6.58 -9.25 -15.70
C LEU A 224 7.22 -9.01 -14.33
N VAL A 225 7.53 -7.76 -14.02
CA VAL A 225 8.02 -7.35 -12.71
C VAL A 225 6.84 -7.10 -11.78
N VAL A 226 6.71 -7.88 -10.72
CA VAL A 226 5.59 -7.82 -9.77
C VAL A 226 5.87 -6.96 -8.55
N GLY A 227 7.14 -6.58 -8.30
CA GLY A 227 7.49 -5.78 -7.14
C GLY A 227 8.97 -5.45 -7.00
N ALA A 228 9.28 -4.61 -6.02
CA ALA A 228 10.64 -4.41 -5.55
C ALA A 228 11.11 -5.66 -4.79
N SER A 229 12.34 -6.11 -5.07
CA SER A 229 12.90 -7.24 -4.34
C SER A 229 13.32 -6.82 -2.92
N PRO A 230 13.25 -7.72 -1.94
CA PRO A 230 13.96 -7.53 -0.67
C PRO A 230 15.49 -7.54 -0.86
N ARG A 231 15.99 -8.13 -1.96
CA ARG A 231 17.41 -8.07 -2.32
C ARG A 231 17.72 -6.72 -2.93
N ARG A 232 18.69 -6.00 -2.35
CA ARG A 232 19.13 -4.68 -2.84
C ARG A 232 19.54 -4.78 -4.31
N GLY A 233 19.10 -3.82 -5.12
CA GLY A 233 19.43 -3.78 -6.55
C GLY A 233 18.70 -4.82 -7.41
N HIS A 234 17.71 -5.54 -6.87
CA HIS A 234 16.95 -6.55 -7.61
C HIS A 234 15.45 -6.18 -7.70
N LEU A 235 14.79 -6.76 -8.68
CA LEU A 235 13.35 -6.73 -8.89
C LEU A 235 12.79 -8.15 -8.80
N LEU A 236 11.53 -8.26 -8.38
CA LEU A 236 10.82 -9.54 -8.38
C LEU A 236 10.15 -9.73 -9.73
N VAL A 237 10.59 -10.76 -10.45
CA VAL A 237 10.08 -11.14 -11.77
C VAL A 237 9.28 -12.43 -11.66
N GLU A 238 8.05 -12.44 -12.17
CA GLU A 238 7.25 -13.66 -12.29
C GLU A 238 7.46 -14.24 -13.71
N HIS A 239 8.03 -15.44 -13.79
CA HIS A 239 8.30 -16.14 -15.05
C HIS A 239 8.16 -17.66 -14.87
N ASN A 240 7.46 -18.34 -15.79
CA ASN A 240 7.23 -19.80 -15.74
C ASN A 240 6.80 -20.33 -14.37
N ASN A 241 5.85 -19.66 -13.71
CA ASN A 241 5.37 -19.96 -12.35
C ASN A 241 6.43 -19.87 -11.23
N ALA A 242 7.64 -19.38 -11.52
CA ALA A 242 8.68 -19.07 -10.55
C ALA A 242 8.78 -17.56 -10.31
N THR A 243 9.25 -17.20 -9.12
CA THR A 243 9.61 -15.81 -8.79
C THR A 243 11.13 -15.68 -8.73
N LEU A 244 11.68 -14.91 -9.66
CA LEU A 244 13.11 -14.67 -9.79
C LEU A 244 13.48 -13.30 -9.22
N HIS A 245 14.64 -13.25 -8.56
CA HIS A 245 15.25 -12.01 -8.11
C HIS A 245 16.25 -11.57 -9.18
N VAL A 246 15.86 -10.63 -10.04
CA VAL A 246 16.67 -10.23 -11.19
C VAL A 246 17.25 -8.85 -10.95
N PRO A 247 18.56 -8.62 -11.14
CA PRO A 247 19.15 -7.28 -11.02
C PRO A 247 18.44 -6.27 -11.92
N TYR A 248 18.07 -5.10 -11.40
CA TYR A 248 17.34 -4.12 -12.21
C TYR A 248 18.13 -3.65 -13.43
N GLN A 249 19.46 -3.72 -13.39
CA GLN A 249 20.36 -3.34 -14.48
C GLN A 249 20.28 -4.29 -15.68
N PHE A 250 19.80 -5.51 -15.46
CA PHE A 250 19.62 -6.53 -16.49
C PHE A 250 18.29 -6.33 -17.22
N MET A 251 17.52 -5.30 -16.86
CA MET A 251 16.17 -5.09 -17.35
C MET A 251 15.92 -3.62 -17.65
N GLU A 252 15.22 -3.34 -18.74
CA GLU A 252 14.73 -2.01 -19.05
C GLU A 252 13.23 -1.99 -19.17
N LEU A 253 12.62 -0.83 -18.91
CA LEU A 253 11.19 -0.69 -19.13
C LEU A 253 10.93 -0.78 -20.63
N LYS A 254 9.93 -1.59 -20.99
CA LYS A 254 9.47 -1.61 -22.37
C LYS A 254 8.99 -0.19 -22.69
N PRO A 255 9.52 0.48 -23.73
CA PRO A 255 9.03 1.79 -24.12
C PRO A 255 7.57 1.62 -24.54
N CYS A 256 6.65 2.09 -23.71
CA CYS A 256 5.32 2.42 -24.16
C CYS A 256 5.46 3.76 -24.87
N ASN A 257 5.08 3.85 -26.13
CA ASN A 257 4.92 5.13 -26.83
C ASN A 257 3.83 5.93 -26.11
N ILE A 258 4.20 6.59 -25.02
CA ILE A 258 3.40 7.63 -24.40
C ILE A 258 3.76 8.86 -25.21
N ASN A 259 3.01 9.11 -26.27
CA ASN A 259 3.04 10.40 -26.95
C ASN A 259 2.79 11.46 -25.88
N VAL A 260 3.83 12.25 -25.60
CA VAL A 260 3.76 13.45 -24.76
C VAL A 260 3.00 14.53 -25.51
#